data_AF-A0A535FSH5-F1
#
_entry.id   AF-A0A535FSH5-F1
#
_cell.length_a   1.000
_cell.length_b   1.000
_cell.length_c   1.000
_cell.angle_alpha   90.00
_cell.angle_beta   90.00
_cell.angle_gamma   90.00
#
_symmetry.space_group_name_H-M   'P 1'
#
loop_
_entity.id
_entity.type
_entity.pdbx_description
1 polymer ?
#
loop_
_entity_poly.entity_id
_entity_poly.type
_entity_poly.pdbx_seq_one_letter_code
_entity_poly.pdbx_strand_id
1 'polypeptide(L)'
;MAESLSVQIRAGFEESSRLAPAHQSEVRSRARDLRHRLDQRRLAFRDLVEIYRRGPKEVWGPVLLEVLAPAIMDIVTRYRSVAPVISEEDLRNQLLAEVLHVAARTRLPVEGRYVKQLLLLRVVQRLEFWIFLEASRRGDLVSLAEGDRIRWS
;
A
#
# COMPACT_ATOMS: atom_id res chain seq x y z
N MET A 1 1.54 13.61 18.29
CA MET A 1 2.41 13.53 17.10
C MET A 1 2.38 12.09 16.62
N ALA A 2 1.75 11.81 15.48
CA ALA A 2 1.68 10.44 14.95
C ALA A 2 3.05 10.06 14.40
N GLU A 3 3.60 8.92 14.84
CA GLU A 3 4.78 8.35 14.18
C GLU A 3 4.49 8.15 12.69
N SER A 4 5.47 8.50 11.85
CA SER A 4 5.34 8.32 10.39
C SER A 4 4.97 6.86 10.09
N LEU A 5 4.02 6.61 9.19
CA LEU A 5 3.64 5.26 8.76
C LEU A 5 4.85 4.41 8.34
N SER A 6 5.87 5.05 7.75
CA SER A 6 7.14 4.42 7.42
C SER A 6 7.85 3.85 8.66
N VAL A 7 7.74 4.53 9.81
CA VAL A 7 8.24 4.06 11.11
C VAL A 7 7.38 2.92 11.64
N GLN A 8 6.06 2.99 11.53
CA GLN A 8 5.16 1.91 11.99
C GLN A 8 5.30 0.63 11.15
N ILE A 9 5.38 0.75 9.82
CA ILE A 9 5.68 -0.37 8.90
C ILE A 9 7.05 -0.96 9.25
N ARG A 10 8.04 -0.10 9.52
CA ARG A 10 9.39 -0.54 9.92
C ARG A 10 9.39 -1.22 11.29
N ALA A 11 8.62 -0.71 12.26
CA ALA A 11 8.49 -1.27 13.60
C ALA A 11 7.78 -2.64 13.57
N GLY A 12 6.66 -2.77 12.85
CA GLY A 12 5.96 -4.06 12.68
C GLY A 12 6.80 -5.08 11.90
N PHE A 13 7.59 -4.62 10.93
CA PHE A 13 8.60 -5.44 10.30
C PHE A 13 9.69 -5.85 11.29
N GLU A 14 10.23 -4.92 12.09
CA GLU A 14 11.23 -5.17 13.13
C GLU A 14 10.78 -6.15 14.20
N GLU A 15 9.52 -6.09 14.62
CA GLU A 15 8.88 -7.04 15.53
C GLU A 15 8.86 -8.45 14.91
N SER A 16 8.34 -8.56 13.68
CA SER A 16 8.32 -9.80 12.90
C SER A 16 9.74 -10.31 12.58
N SER A 17 10.71 -9.39 12.50
CA SER A 17 12.12 -9.68 12.21
C SER A 17 12.86 -10.37 13.33
N ARG A 18 12.52 -10.06 14.59
CA ARG A 18 13.18 -10.64 15.77
C ARG A 18 13.03 -12.16 15.84
N LEU A 19 12.03 -12.72 15.15
CA LEU A 19 11.74 -14.15 15.12
C LEU A 19 12.60 -14.95 14.10
N ALA A 20 13.33 -14.29 13.16
CA ALA A 20 14.17 -14.99 12.18
C ALA A 20 15.38 -14.13 11.68
N PRO A 21 16.49 -14.04 12.45
CA PRO A 21 17.50 -12.97 12.30
C PRO A 21 18.44 -13.08 11.08
N ALA A 22 18.87 -14.30 10.71
CA ALA A 22 19.99 -14.47 9.77
C ALA A 22 19.66 -14.11 8.31
N HIS A 23 18.44 -14.39 7.85
CA HIS A 23 17.99 -14.04 6.49
C HIS A 23 17.62 -12.56 6.32
N GLN A 24 17.43 -11.82 7.43
CA GLN A 24 16.76 -10.53 7.38
C GLN A 24 17.69 -9.31 7.31
N SER A 25 18.91 -9.41 7.83
CA SER A 25 19.93 -8.38 7.64
C SER A 25 20.28 -8.21 6.16
N GLU A 26 20.44 -9.34 5.46
CA GLU A 26 20.70 -9.36 4.02
C GLU A 26 19.51 -8.80 3.23
N VAL A 27 18.29 -9.17 3.61
CA VAL A 27 17.06 -8.63 3.02
C VAL A 27 16.94 -7.12 3.21
N ARG A 28 17.23 -6.59 4.40
CA ARG A 28 17.21 -5.15 4.67
C ARG A 28 18.27 -4.40 3.86
N SER A 29 19.47 -4.97 3.76
CA SER A 29 20.53 -4.42 2.92
C SER A 29 20.10 -4.37 1.45
N ARG A 30 19.54 -5.47 0.92
CA ARG A 30 19.00 -5.54 -0.45
C ARG A 30 17.83 -4.59 -0.66
N ALA A 31 16.93 -4.43 0.31
CA ALA A 31 15.81 -3.51 0.26
C ALA A 31 16.27 -2.05 0.17
N ARG A 32 17.28 -1.66 0.97
CA ARG A 32 17.87 -0.32 0.92
C ARG A 32 18.57 -0.08 -0.42
N ASP A 33 19.35 -1.03 -0.93
CA ASP A 33 20.00 -0.91 -2.24
C ASP A 33 18.95 -0.78 -3.37
N LEU A 34 17.89 -1.57 -3.33
CA LEU A 34 16.81 -1.50 -4.32
C LEU A 34 16.03 -0.19 -4.25
N ARG A 35 15.73 0.30 -3.04
CA ARG A 35 15.13 1.63 -2.87
C ARG A 35 16.03 2.71 -3.45
N HIS A 36 17.32 2.67 -3.14
CA HIS A 36 18.29 3.60 -3.70
C HIS A 36 18.36 3.51 -5.23
N ARG A 37 18.30 2.30 -5.81
CA ARG A 37 18.23 2.10 -7.27
C ARG A 37 16.91 2.60 -7.88
N LEU A 38 15.78 2.44 -7.20
CA LEU A 38 14.47 2.98 -7.61
C LEU A 38 14.48 4.51 -7.59
N ASP A 39 15.00 5.11 -6.53
CA ASP A 39 15.15 6.56 -6.37
C ASP A 39 16.11 7.13 -7.44
N GLN A 40 17.17 6.38 -7.76
CA GLN A 40 18.10 6.69 -8.86
C GLN A 40 17.54 6.40 -10.26
N ARG A 41 16.26 6.01 -10.38
CA ARG A 41 15.60 5.60 -11.65
C ARG A 41 16.31 4.45 -12.39
N ARG A 42 17.19 3.70 -11.73
CA ARG A 42 17.95 2.58 -12.30
C ARG A 42 17.16 1.26 -12.28
N LEU A 43 16.19 1.12 -11.38
CA LEU A 43 15.26 -0.01 -11.35
C LEU A 43 13.87 0.45 -11.80
N ALA A 44 13.21 -0.30 -12.68
CA ALA A 44 11.82 -0.01 -13.01
C ALA A 44 10.91 -0.51 -11.88
N PHE A 45 9.87 0.25 -11.53
CA PHE A 45 8.88 -0.18 -10.53
C PHE A 45 8.21 -1.51 -10.91
N ARG A 46 8.12 -1.81 -12.22
CA ARG A 46 7.70 -3.11 -12.75
C ARG A 46 8.55 -4.26 -12.18
N ASP A 47 9.86 -4.10 -12.15
CA ASP A 47 10.79 -5.14 -11.70
C ASP A 47 10.59 -5.43 -10.23
N LEU A 48 10.36 -4.39 -9.40
CA LEU A 48 10.02 -4.56 -7.99
C LEU A 48 8.76 -5.41 -7.81
N VAL A 49 7.71 -5.15 -8.61
CA VAL A 49 6.46 -5.92 -8.52
C VAL A 49 6.66 -7.37 -8.98
N GLU A 50 7.45 -7.60 -10.03
CA GLU A 50 7.79 -8.95 -10.48
C GLU A 50 8.64 -9.71 -9.46
N ILE A 51 9.62 -9.05 -8.83
CA ILE A 51 10.40 -9.59 -7.73
C ILE A 51 9.48 -9.95 -6.56
N TYR A 52 8.57 -9.05 -6.18
CA TYR A 52 7.57 -9.33 -5.15
C TYR A 52 6.71 -10.53 -5.51
N ARG A 53 6.31 -10.70 -6.77
CA ARG A 53 5.48 -11.83 -7.22
C ARG A 53 6.18 -13.18 -7.10
N ARG A 54 7.45 -13.24 -7.51
CA ARG A 54 8.22 -14.48 -7.60
C ARG A 54 8.99 -14.82 -6.32
N GLY A 55 9.30 -13.81 -5.52
CA GLY A 55 10.07 -13.95 -4.29
C GLY A 55 9.21 -14.17 -3.04
N PRO A 56 9.88 -14.37 -1.89
CA PRO A 56 9.22 -14.54 -0.58
C PRO A 56 8.42 -13.28 -0.20
N LYS A 57 7.16 -13.43 0.19
CA LYS A 57 6.23 -12.30 0.43
C LYS A 57 6.58 -11.54 1.71
N GLU A 58 7.07 -12.27 2.69
CA GLU A 58 7.54 -11.79 3.99
C GLU A 58 8.75 -10.85 3.83
N VAL A 59 9.50 -11.05 2.75
CA VAL A 59 10.66 -10.25 2.38
C VAL A 59 10.26 -9.07 1.51
N TRP A 60 9.58 -9.33 0.39
CA TRP A 60 9.36 -8.31 -0.63
C TRP A 60 8.10 -7.47 -0.42
N GLY A 61 7.14 -7.95 0.36
CA GLY A 61 5.94 -7.21 0.72
C GLY A 61 6.27 -5.91 1.46
N PRO A 62 7.04 -5.97 2.56
CA PRO A 62 7.48 -4.76 3.28
C PRO A 62 8.26 -3.77 2.42
N VAL A 63 9.13 -4.25 1.52
CA VAL A 63 9.89 -3.38 0.60
C VAL A 63 8.96 -2.66 -0.37
N LEU A 64 8.00 -3.39 -0.94
CA LEU A 64 7.00 -2.81 -1.83
C LEU A 64 6.15 -1.76 -1.10
N LEU A 65 5.73 -2.05 0.13
CA LEU A 65 4.97 -1.13 0.97
C LEU A 65 5.79 0.11 1.34
N GLU A 66 7.08 -0.02 1.67
CA GLU A 66 7.96 1.11 1.96
C GLU A 66 8.11 2.04 0.75
N VAL A 67 8.27 1.48 -0.46
CA VAL A 67 8.35 2.26 -1.71
C VAL A 67 7.02 2.98 -2.01
N LEU A 68 5.90 2.37 -1.65
CA LEU A 68 4.56 2.94 -1.85
C LEU A 68 4.09 3.81 -0.66
N ALA A 69 4.80 3.82 0.46
CA ALA A 69 4.37 4.46 1.71
C ALA A 69 3.93 5.93 1.53
N PRO A 70 4.63 6.78 0.76
CA PRO A 70 4.17 8.15 0.52
C PRO A 70 2.79 8.20 -0.15
N ALA A 71 2.57 7.40 -1.20
CA ALA A 71 1.29 7.37 -1.91
C ALA A 71 0.17 6.75 -1.06
N ILE A 72 0.50 5.76 -0.21
CA ILE A 72 -0.43 5.17 0.75
C ILE A 72 -0.89 6.24 1.75
N MET A 73 0.04 7.06 2.27
CA MET A 73 -0.30 8.16 3.20
C MET A 73 -1.20 9.22 2.57
N ASP A 74 -0.94 9.57 1.31
CA ASP A 74 -1.78 10.50 0.56
C ASP A 74 -3.22 9.95 0.43
N ILE A 75 -3.37 8.65 0.17
CA ILE A 75 -4.69 7.99 0.08
C ILE A 75 -5.37 7.98 1.45
N VAL A 76 -4.71 7.53 2.53
CA VAL A 76 -5.30 7.50 3.88
C VAL A 76 -5.80 8.88 4.29
N THR A 77 -5.00 9.92 4.05
CA THR A 77 -5.36 11.30 4.38
C THR A 77 -6.62 11.75 3.64
N ARG A 78 -6.78 11.38 2.36
CA ARG A 78 -7.95 11.73 1.54
C ARG A 78 -9.22 11.00 1.98
N TYR A 79 -9.14 9.72 2.33
CA TYR A 79 -10.32 8.92 2.67
C TYR A 79 -10.76 9.06 4.13
N ARG A 80 -9.89 9.55 5.02
CA ARG A 80 -10.23 9.82 6.43
C ARG A 80 -11.47 10.70 6.59
N SER A 81 -11.65 11.72 5.73
CA SER A 81 -12.81 12.61 5.79
C SER A 81 -14.08 12.02 5.17
N VAL A 82 -13.95 10.99 4.34
CA VAL A 82 -15.06 10.42 3.54
C VAL A 82 -15.74 9.26 4.27
N ALA A 83 -15.03 8.54 5.14
CA ALA A 83 -15.55 7.37 5.84
C ALA A 83 -15.43 7.53 7.37
N PRO A 84 -16.22 8.42 8.01
CA PRO A 84 -16.10 8.70 9.45
C PRO A 84 -16.38 7.48 10.35
N VAL A 85 -17.11 6.49 9.81
CA VAL A 85 -17.50 5.25 10.50
C VAL A 85 -16.44 4.15 10.44
N ILE A 86 -15.39 4.35 9.65
CA ILE A 86 -14.25 3.43 9.53
C ILE A 86 -13.08 4.06 10.27
N SER A 87 -12.46 3.31 11.17
CA SER A 87 -11.30 3.83 11.89
C SER A 87 -10.13 4.07 10.95
N GLU A 88 -9.26 5.03 11.27
CA GLU A 88 -8.04 5.29 10.48
C GLU A 88 -7.12 4.05 10.45
N GLU A 89 -7.15 3.23 11.50
CA GLU A 89 -6.41 1.98 11.57
C GLU A 89 -6.98 0.93 10.61
N ASP A 90 -8.30 0.72 10.59
CA ASP A 90 -8.97 -0.21 9.67
C ASP A 90 -8.73 0.20 8.21
N LEU A 91 -8.87 1.49 7.92
CA LEU A 91 -8.64 2.05 6.58
C LEU A 91 -7.20 1.77 6.12
N ARG A 92 -6.22 2.02 6.99
CA ARG A 92 -4.80 1.77 6.73
C ARG A 92 -4.53 0.28 6.54
N ASN A 93 -5.02 -0.58 7.42
CA ASN A 93 -4.82 -2.02 7.34
C ASN A 93 -5.42 -2.60 6.05
N GLN A 94 -6.65 -2.19 5.71
CA GLN A 94 -7.28 -2.59 4.46
C GLN A 94 -6.48 -2.09 3.25
N LEU A 95 -6.03 -0.84 3.26
CA LEU A 95 -5.25 -0.29 2.17
C LEU A 95 -3.93 -1.05 1.96
N LEU A 96 -3.21 -1.39 3.03
CA LEU A 96 -1.99 -2.21 2.95
C LEU A 96 -2.29 -3.60 2.34
N ALA A 97 -3.38 -4.23 2.79
CA ALA A 97 -3.82 -5.52 2.25
C ALA A 97 -4.14 -5.42 0.75
N GLU A 98 -4.86 -4.37 0.34
CA GLU A 98 -5.22 -4.14 -1.06
C GLU A 98 -4.00 -3.84 -1.94
N VAL A 99 -3.01 -3.08 -1.45
CA VAL A 99 -1.74 -2.87 -2.15
C VAL A 99 -1.06 -4.20 -2.46
N LEU A 100 -0.90 -5.06 -1.45
CA LEU A 100 -0.26 -6.36 -1.60
C LEU A 100 -1.06 -7.30 -2.53
N HIS A 101 -2.39 -7.27 -2.41
CA HIS A 101 -3.31 -8.07 -3.23
C HIS A 101 -3.24 -7.67 -4.71
N VAL A 102 -3.37 -6.36 -4.99
CA VAL A 102 -3.32 -5.81 -6.34
C VAL A 102 -1.93 -6.03 -6.96
N ALA A 103 -0.86 -5.81 -6.20
CA ALA A 103 0.49 -6.08 -6.66
C ALA A 103 0.69 -7.55 -7.04
N ALA A 104 0.05 -8.50 -6.33
CA ALA A 104 0.14 -9.91 -6.65
C ALA A 104 -0.65 -10.32 -7.90
N ARG A 105 -1.76 -9.65 -8.23
CA ARG A 105 -2.74 -10.15 -9.23
C ARG A 105 -2.88 -9.29 -10.50
N THR A 106 -2.52 -8.01 -10.46
CA THR A 106 -2.77 -7.10 -11.59
C THR A 106 -1.86 -7.38 -12.77
N ARG A 107 -2.40 -7.60 -13.97
CA ARG A 107 -1.55 -7.69 -15.17
C ARG A 107 -0.80 -6.37 -15.38
N LEU A 108 0.52 -6.45 -15.52
CA LEU A 108 1.36 -5.26 -15.70
C LEU A 108 1.54 -5.00 -17.19
N PRO A 109 1.44 -3.73 -17.64
CA PRO A 109 1.80 -3.37 -19.00
C PRO A 109 3.28 -3.70 -19.28
N VAL A 110 3.58 -4.03 -20.54
CA VAL A 110 4.95 -4.29 -20.98
C VAL A 110 5.80 -3.03 -20.81
N GLU A 111 5.23 -1.88 -21.12
CA GLU A 111 5.85 -0.58 -20.92
C GLU A 111 5.73 -0.17 -19.44
N GLY A 112 6.84 -0.28 -18.71
CA GLY A 112 6.88 -0.08 -17.25
C GLY A 112 6.56 1.33 -16.75
N ARG A 113 6.35 2.31 -17.66
CA ARG A 113 6.26 3.75 -17.35
C ARG A 113 5.07 4.14 -16.47
N TYR A 114 4.01 3.34 -16.44
CA TYR A 114 2.77 3.64 -15.70
C TYR A 114 2.36 2.58 -14.68
N VAL A 115 3.26 1.64 -14.36
CA VAL A 115 2.92 0.52 -13.46
C VAL A 115 2.52 0.99 -12.07
N LYS A 116 3.20 2.02 -11.53
CA LYS A 116 2.90 2.57 -10.21
C LYS A 116 1.50 3.20 -10.18
N GLN A 117 1.19 4.04 -11.16
CA GLN A 117 -0.11 4.72 -11.26
C GLN A 117 -1.23 3.71 -11.47
N LEU A 118 -1.03 2.70 -12.33
CA LEU A 118 -2.01 1.65 -12.56
C LEU A 118 -2.29 0.85 -11.28
N LEU A 119 -1.25 0.47 -10.54
CA LEU A 119 -1.42 -0.25 -9.28
C LEU A 119 -2.19 0.60 -8.27
N LEU A 120 -1.80 1.86 -8.07
CA LEU A 120 -2.48 2.76 -7.14
C LEU A 120 -3.94 2.99 -7.53
N LEU A 121 -4.25 3.18 -8.81
CA LEU A 121 -5.62 3.30 -9.31
C LEU A 121 -6.46 2.07 -8.96
N ARG A 122 -5.90 0.86 -9.18
CA ARG A 122 -6.60 -0.39 -8.86
C ARG A 122 -6.78 -0.59 -7.35
N VAL A 123 -5.82 -0.15 -6.54
CA VAL A 123 -5.92 -0.15 -5.08
C VAL A 123 -7.05 0.77 -4.63
N VAL A 124 -7.12 1.99 -5.16
CA VAL A 124 -8.18 2.95 -4.84
C VAL A 124 -9.56 2.41 -5.21
N GLN A 125 -9.74 1.88 -6.43
CA GLN A 125 -11.02 1.28 -6.85
C GLN A 125 -11.50 0.18 -5.91
N ARG A 126 -10.58 -0.66 -5.42
CA ARG A 126 -10.91 -1.75 -4.49
C ARG A 126 -11.19 -1.25 -3.08
N LEU A 127 -10.45 -0.24 -2.63
CA LEU A 127 -10.68 0.43 -1.36
C LEU A 127 -12.07 1.07 -1.33
N GLU A 128 -12.44 1.83 -2.37
CA GLU A 128 -13.77 2.45 -2.48
C GLU A 128 -14.89 1.43 -2.43
N PHE A 129 -14.74 0.34 -3.19
CA PHE A 129 -15.71 -0.76 -3.16
C PHE A 129 -15.83 -1.39 -1.77
N TRP A 130 -14.70 -1.60 -1.07
CA TRP A 130 -14.71 -2.10 0.30
C TRP A 130 -15.38 -1.12 1.27
N ILE A 131 -15.06 0.18 1.21
CA ILE A 131 -15.68 1.22 2.04
C ILE A 131 -17.20 1.20 1.84
N PHE A 132 -17.66 1.15 0.59
CA PHE A 132 -19.08 1.07 0.25
C PHE A 132 -19.76 -0.15 0.88
N LEU A 133 -19.13 -1.33 0.76
CA LEU A 133 -19.65 -2.55 1.38
C LEU A 133 -19.69 -2.45 2.91
N GLU A 134 -18.65 -1.90 3.53
CA GLU A 134 -18.55 -1.81 4.98
C GLU A 134 -19.57 -0.81 5.56
N ALA A 135 -19.75 0.35 4.92
CA ALA A 135 -20.79 1.30 5.29
C ALA A 135 -22.20 0.71 5.13
N SER A 136 -22.42 -0.09 4.07
CA SER A 136 -23.70 -0.80 3.87
C SER A 136 -23.98 -1.78 5.01
N ARG A 137 -22.97 -2.54 5.47
CA ARG A 137 -23.10 -3.47 6.60
C ARG A 137 -23.39 -2.77 7.92
N ARG A 138 -22.85 -1.57 8.10
CA ARG A 138 -23.05 -0.76 9.32
C ARG A 138 -24.34 0.07 9.30
N GLY A 139 -25.04 0.12 8.16
CA GLY A 139 -26.29 0.85 8.00
C GLY A 139 -26.13 2.35 7.70
N ASP A 140 -24.93 2.81 7.36
CA ASP A 140 -24.55 4.23 7.26
C ASP A 140 -24.45 4.76 5.81
N LEU A 141 -25.28 4.25 4.90
CA LEU A 141 -25.26 4.63 3.47
C LEU A 141 -25.51 6.14 3.22
N VAL A 142 -26.21 6.82 4.14
CA VAL A 142 -26.57 8.24 4.01
C VAL A 142 -25.33 9.15 4.07
N SER A 143 -24.32 8.80 4.88
CA SER A 143 -23.12 9.64 5.08
C SER A 143 -22.16 9.60 3.88
N LEU A 144 -22.13 8.51 3.11
CA LEU A 144 -21.29 8.40 1.91
C LEU A 144 -21.86 9.17 0.70
N ALA A 145 -23.19 9.22 0.55
CA ALA A 145 -23.84 9.94 -0.54
C ALA A 145 -23.67 11.47 -0.45
N GLU A 146 -23.50 12.02 0.76
CA GLU A 146 -23.21 13.45 0.96
C GLU A 146 -21.73 13.79 0.68
N GLY A 147 -20.81 12.86 0.92
CA GLY A 147 -19.37 13.01 0.61
C GLY A 147 -19.04 12.92 -0.89
N ASP A 148 -19.91 12.28 -1.69
CA ASP A 148 -19.74 12.06 -3.14
C ASP A 148 -19.85 13.36 -3.98
N ARG A 149 -20.16 14.50 -3.36
CA ARG A 149 -20.07 15.84 -3.99
C ARG A 149 -18.63 16.33 -4.15
N ILE A 150 -17.64 15.68 -3.53
CA ILE A 150 -16.22 15.98 -3.72
C ILE A 150 -15.67 15.09 -4.85
N ARG A 151 -16.26 15.19 -6.04
CA ARG A 151 -15.72 14.52 -7.25
C ARG A 151 -14.69 15.41 -7.94
N TRP A 152 -13.44 14.92 -7.91
CA TRP A 152 -12.38 15.04 -8.91
C TRP A 152 -12.60 16.07 -10.03
N SER A 153 -12.23 17.32 -9.73
CA SER A 153 -11.77 18.32 -10.71
C SER A 153 -10.25 18.34 -10.74
#